data_AF-A0A519VCW2-F1
#
_entry.id   AF-A0A519VCW2-F1
#
_cell.length_a   1.000
_cell.length_b   1.000
_cell.length_c   1.000
_cell.angle_alpha   90.00
_cell.angle_beta   90.00
_cell.angle_gamma   90.00
#
_symmetry.space_group_name_H-M   'P 1'
#
loop_
_entity.id
_entity.type
_entity.pdbx_description
1 polymer ?
#
loop_
_entity_poly.entity_id
_entity_poly.type
_entity_poly.pdbx_seq_one_letter_code
_entity_poly.pdbx_strand_id
1 'polypeptide(L)'
;MINSDIIECSKILLDRNLTIAFAESATAGRMIAEFALVPNAGRFLKGGLVCYDVDIKKDVLKVDEQIIEKCTPESSEVTEQLALGLSRLINASIHVAVTGLTAVGGSESAEKPVGTMFLHILLNGRELAKNRVLFTGDHEEIVLQTVFYTANLLKSRLENY
;
A
#
# COMPACT_ATOMS: atom_id res chain seq x y z
N MET A 1 -10.51 16.68 -8.95
CA MET A 1 -9.38 17.40 -8.31
C MET A 1 -8.60 16.39 -7.50
N ILE A 2 -7.27 16.51 -7.43
CA ILE A 2 -6.43 15.61 -6.63
C ILE A 2 -6.75 15.83 -5.15
N ASN A 3 -6.78 14.76 -4.36
CA ASN A 3 -7.02 14.83 -2.92
C ASN A 3 -5.90 15.62 -2.19
N SER A 4 -6.27 16.44 -1.19
CA SER A 4 -5.35 17.30 -0.46
C SER A 4 -4.27 16.55 0.31
N ASP A 5 -4.60 15.39 0.91
CA ASP A 5 -3.61 14.58 1.65
C ASP A 5 -2.52 14.05 0.72
N ILE A 6 -2.86 13.71 -0.52
CA ILE A 6 -1.89 13.26 -1.53
C ILE A 6 -0.97 14.41 -1.92
N ILE A 7 -1.51 15.61 -2.11
CA ILE A 7 -0.73 16.81 -2.45
C ILE A 7 0.26 17.14 -1.31
N GLU A 8 -0.23 17.19 -0.07
CA GLU A 8 0.58 17.52 1.10
C GLU A 8 1.67 16.46 1.37
N CYS A 9 1.31 15.17 1.30
CA CYS A 9 2.29 14.09 1.41
C CYS A 9 3.36 14.21 0.32
N SER A 10 2.96 14.43 -0.93
CA SER A 10 3.89 14.53 -2.06
C SER A 10 4.83 15.73 -1.94
N LYS A 11 4.36 16.84 -1.36
CA LYS A 11 5.21 17.99 -1.05
C LYS A 11 6.32 17.62 -0.07
N ILE A 12 6.01 16.88 1.00
CA ILE A 12 7.01 16.40 1.96
C ILE A 12 8.04 15.49 1.27
N LEU A 13 7.59 14.60 0.38
CA LEU A 13 8.49 13.74 -0.38
C LEU A 13 9.45 14.55 -1.26
N LEU A 14 8.93 15.56 -1.98
CA LEU A 14 9.73 16.44 -2.82
C LEU A 14 10.73 17.28 -2.01
N ASP A 15 10.28 17.89 -0.92
CA ASP A 15 11.10 18.77 -0.07
C ASP A 15 12.24 18.00 0.60
N ARG A 16 12.01 16.72 0.93
CA ARG A 16 13.00 15.83 1.55
C ARG A 16 13.77 14.94 0.56
N ASN A 17 13.54 15.10 -0.76
CA ASN A 17 14.09 14.22 -1.81
C ASN A 17 13.84 12.72 -1.55
N LEU A 18 12.71 12.38 -0.95
CA LEU A 18 12.30 10.99 -0.74
C LEU A 18 11.60 10.46 -1.98
N THR A 19 11.79 9.17 -2.23
CA THR A 19 11.14 8.45 -3.33
C THR A 19 10.23 7.36 -2.81
N ILE A 20 9.18 7.01 -3.54
CA ILE A 20 8.14 6.06 -3.13
C ILE A 20 7.81 5.05 -4.23
N ALA A 21 7.51 3.82 -3.83
CA ALA A 21 6.97 2.76 -4.68
C ALA A 21 5.83 2.01 -3.97
N PHE A 22 4.91 1.43 -4.75
CA PHE A 22 3.74 0.72 -4.24
C PHE A 22 3.65 -0.73 -4.70
N ALA A 23 3.26 -1.63 -3.80
CA ALA A 23 2.83 -3.00 -4.09
C ALA A 23 1.33 -3.08 -3.80
N GLU A 24 0.53 -3.20 -4.85
CA GLU A 24 -0.92 -3.05 -4.77
C GLU A 24 -1.63 -4.36 -5.10
N SER A 25 -2.33 -4.95 -4.12
CA SER A 25 -3.32 -6.00 -4.39
C SER A 25 -4.69 -5.34 -4.55
N ALA A 26 -5.41 -5.14 -3.45
CA ALA A 26 -6.82 -4.72 -3.46
C ALA A 26 -7.10 -3.34 -4.11
N THR A 27 -6.12 -2.44 -4.17
CA THR A 27 -6.26 -1.13 -4.83
C THR A 27 -5.91 -1.14 -6.32
N ALA A 28 -5.35 -2.26 -6.83
CA ALA A 28 -5.15 -2.53 -8.25
C ALA A 28 -4.48 -1.41 -9.08
N GLY A 29 -3.54 -0.68 -8.49
CA GLY A 29 -2.81 0.42 -9.17
C GLY A 29 -3.37 1.81 -8.89
N ARG A 30 -4.47 1.92 -8.12
CA ARG A 30 -5.09 3.20 -7.81
C ARG A 30 -4.18 4.10 -6.98
N MET A 31 -3.33 3.57 -6.10
CA MET A 31 -2.37 4.41 -5.36
C MET A 31 -1.38 5.06 -6.32
N ILE A 32 -0.75 4.27 -7.20
CA ILE A 32 0.18 4.80 -8.20
C ILE A 32 -0.52 5.83 -9.09
N ALA A 33 -1.73 5.52 -9.56
CA ALA A 33 -2.49 6.41 -10.44
C ALA A 33 -2.74 7.78 -9.79
N GLU A 34 -3.21 7.80 -8.54
CA GLU A 34 -3.52 9.06 -7.84
C GLU A 34 -2.25 9.87 -7.53
N PHE A 35 -1.14 9.23 -7.12
CA PHE A 35 0.13 9.91 -6.90
C PHE A 35 0.78 10.40 -8.19
N ALA A 36 0.57 9.72 -9.32
CA ALA A 36 1.11 10.12 -10.62
C ALA A 36 0.49 11.43 -11.16
N LEU A 37 -0.71 11.80 -10.70
CA LEU A 37 -1.39 13.03 -11.10
C LEU A 37 -0.77 14.28 -10.45
N VAL A 38 0.04 14.14 -9.41
CA VAL A 38 0.65 15.27 -8.71
C VAL A 38 1.73 15.94 -9.59
N PRO A 39 1.77 17.29 -9.70
CA PRO A 39 2.84 17.97 -10.40
C PRO A 39 4.23 17.56 -9.88
N ASN A 40 5.15 17.26 -10.79
CA ASN A 40 6.48 16.74 -10.50
C ASN A 40 6.52 15.31 -9.91
N ALA A 41 5.46 14.50 -10.07
CA ALA A 41 5.43 13.11 -9.62
C ALA A 41 6.67 12.29 -10.02
N GLY A 42 7.22 12.50 -11.22
CA GLY A 42 8.42 11.80 -11.68
C GLY A 42 9.69 12.02 -10.83
N ARG A 43 9.70 13.00 -9.91
CA ARG A 43 10.81 13.22 -8.97
C ARG A 43 10.75 12.32 -7.74
N PHE A 44 9.57 11.85 -7.34
CA PHE A 44 9.40 11.04 -6.13
C PHE A 44 8.79 9.66 -6.42
N LEU A 45 7.89 9.53 -7.38
CA LEU A 45 7.21 8.27 -7.70
C LEU A 45 8.10 7.39 -8.58
N LYS A 46 8.51 6.22 -8.06
CA LYS A 46 9.36 5.26 -8.77
C LYS A 46 8.58 4.23 -9.57
N GLY A 47 7.29 4.10 -9.30
CA GLY A 47 6.41 3.09 -9.91
C GLY A 47 5.90 2.11 -8.86
N GLY A 48 5.57 0.91 -9.29
CA GLY A 48 5.08 -0.13 -8.42
C GLY A 48 4.66 -1.39 -9.16
N LEU A 49 4.09 -2.33 -8.42
CA LEU A 49 3.63 -3.62 -8.92
C LEU A 49 2.19 -3.87 -8.46
N VAL A 50 1.31 -4.16 -9.40
CA VAL A 50 0.00 -4.74 -9.08
C VAL A 50 0.18 -6.24 -8.90
N CYS A 51 -0.08 -6.73 -7.69
CA CYS A 51 0.10 -8.12 -7.25
C CYS A 51 -1.21 -8.73 -6.74
N TYR A 52 -2.27 -8.58 -7.56
CA TYR A 52 -3.63 -9.01 -7.20
C TYR A 52 -3.72 -10.52 -6.97
N ASP A 53 -3.12 -11.30 -7.88
CA ASP A 53 -3.10 -12.75 -7.81
C ASP A 53 -2.08 -13.27 -6.77
N VAL A 54 -2.41 -14.37 -6.09
CA VAL A 54 -1.53 -15.01 -5.09
C VAL A 54 -0.22 -15.48 -5.69
N ASP A 55 -0.23 -15.99 -6.92
CA ASP A 55 0.99 -16.48 -7.56
C ASP A 55 1.94 -15.34 -7.88
N ILE A 56 1.44 -14.14 -8.21
CA ILE A 56 2.29 -12.94 -8.35
C ILE A 56 2.94 -12.56 -7.01
N LYS A 57 2.21 -12.68 -5.90
CA LYS A 57 2.78 -12.43 -4.55
C LYS A 57 3.94 -13.40 -4.28
N LYS A 58 3.77 -14.69 -4.58
CA LYS A 58 4.79 -15.73 -4.37
C LYS A 58 5.97 -15.59 -5.35
N ASP A 59 5.69 -15.50 -6.64
CA ASP A 59 6.70 -15.64 -7.68
C ASP A 59 7.54 -14.37 -7.85
N VAL A 60 6.89 -13.19 -7.76
CA VAL A 60 7.56 -11.91 -8.02
C VAL A 60 8.05 -11.27 -6.73
N LEU A 61 7.19 -11.21 -5.71
CA LEU A 61 7.53 -10.55 -4.42
C LEU A 61 8.15 -11.50 -3.39
N LYS A 62 8.19 -12.81 -3.69
CA LYS A 62 8.76 -13.85 -2.83
C LYS A 62 8.07 -13.91 -1.47
N VAL A 63 6.74 -13.75 -1.47
CA VAL A 63 5.92 -14.02 -0.29
C VAL A 63 5.94 -15.53 -0.02
N ASP A 64 6.20 -15.89 1.23
CA ASP A 64 6.23 -17.27 1.71
C ASP A 64 4.83 -17.88 1.66
N GLU A 65 4.72 -19.01 0.94
CA GLU A 65 3.49 -19.76 0.79
C GLU A 65 2.92 -20.21 2.15
N GLN A 66 3.78 -20.59 3.10
CA GLN A 66 3.35 -21.01 4.44
C GLN A 66 2.64 -19.89 5.20
N ILE A 67 3.05 -18.64 4.97
CA ILE A 67 2.41 -17.46 5.58
C ILE A 67 1.09 -17.15 4.89
N ILE A 68 1.01 -17.32 3.56
CA ILE A 68 -0.27 -17.20 2.85
C ILE A 68 -1.27 -18.26 3.33
N GLU A 69 -0.85 -19.51 3.48
CA GLU A 69 -1.73 -20.58 3.97
C GLU A 69 -2.22 -20.34 5.40
N LYS A 70 -1.32 -19.90 6.28
CA LYS A 70 -1.63 -19.68 7.70
C LYS A 70 -2.44 -18.42 7.95
N CYS A 71 -2.08 -17.33 7.30
CA CYS A 71 -2.61 -16.00 7.60
C CYS A 71 -3.58 -15.49 6.54
N THR A 72 -3.70 -16.16 5.39
CA THR A 72 -4.44 -15.75 4.17
C THR A 72 -3.79 -14.56 3.42
N PRO A 73 -4.09 -14.36 2.12
CA PRO A 73 -3.48 -13.29 1.31
C PRO A 73 -3.81 -11.87 1.80
N GLU A 74 -4.98 -11.69 2.43
CA GLU A 74 -5.40 -10.44 3.04
C GLU A 74 -5.05 -10.42 4.53
N SER A 75 -3.77 -10.25 4.85
CA SER A 75 -3.27 -10.26 6.23
C SER A 75 -2.09 -9.32 6.41
N SER A 76 -1.79 -9.00 7.68
CA SER A 76 -0.67 -8.10 7.98
C SER A 76 0.68 -8.71 7.65
N GLU A 77 0.83 -10.01 7.85
CA GLU A 77 2.04 -10.79 7.63
C GLU A 77 2.37 -10.85 6.13
N VAL A 78 1.36 -11.11 5.29
CA VAL A 78 1.52 -11.06 3.84
C VAL A 78 1.87 -9.63 3.40
N THR A 79 1.19 -8.61 3.94
CA THR A 79 1.44 -7.20 3.56
C THR A 79 2.87 -6.76 3.86
N GLU A 80 3.44 -7.17 4.99
CA GLU A 80 4.84 -6.93 5.34
C GLU A 80 5.78 -7.54 4.30
N GLN A 81 5.54 -8.79 3.91
CA GLN A 81 6.36 -9.46 2.89
C GLN A 81 6.19 -8.85 1.50
N LEU A 82 5.03 -8.31 1.15
CA LEU A 82 4.84 -7.55 -0.09
C LEU A 82 5.73 -6.31 -0.10
N ALA A 83 5.81 -5.56 1.02
CA ALA A 83 6.65 -4.38 1.11
C ALA A 83 8.14 -4.73 1.02
N LEU A 84 8.57 -5.80 1.72
CA LEU A 84 9.94 -6.32 1.65
C LEU A 84 10.29 -6.87 0.26
N GLY A 85 9.34 -7.53 -0.40
CA GLY A 85 9.47 -8.00 -1.78
C GLY A 85 9.68 -6.83 -2.73
N LEU A 86 8.86 -5.80 -2.61
CA LEU A 86 8.92 -4.62 -3.47
C LEU A 86 10.24 -3.87 -3.30
N SER A 87 10.77 -3.78 -2.07
CA SER A 87 12.02 -3.08 -1.80
C SER A 87 13.24 -3.72 -2.47
N ARG A 88 13.16 -5.01 -2.78
CA ARG A 88 14.17 -5.73 -3.58
C ARG A 88 14.05 -5.47 -5.09
N LEU A 89 12.87 -5.07 -5.57
CA LEU A 89 12.60 -4.85 -6.99
C LEU A 89 12.77 -3.40 -7.43
N ILE A 90 12.32 -2.46 -6.60
CA ILE A 90 12.31 -1.03 -6.92
C ILE A 90 13.11 -0.28 -5.87
N ASN A 91 14.23 0.33 -6.29
CA ASN A 91 15.01 1.20 -5.42
C ASN A 91 14.25 2.52 -5.16
N ALA A 92 13.70 2.64 -3.95
CA ALA A 92 12.98 3.81 -3.45
C ALA A 92 13.30 4.00 -1.96
N SER A 93 13.08 5.21 -1.44
CA SER A 93 13.21 5.50 0.00
C SER A 93 12.05 4.88 0.79
N ILE A 94 10.86 4.84 0.20
CA ILE A 94 9.62 4.38 0.82
C ILE A 94 9.00 3.26 -0.02
N HIS A 95 8.58 2.19 0.65
CA HIS A 95 7.83 1.10 0.04
C HIS A 95 6.53 0.91 0.78
N VAL A 96 5.42 1.04 0.06
CA VAL A 96 4.08 0.85 0.60
C VAL A 96 3.51 -0.43 0.00
N ALA A 97 3.03 -1.33 0.85
CA ALA A 97 2.24 -2.46 0.41
C ALA A 97 0.83 -2.38 0.95
N VAL A 98 -0.13 -2.81 0.12
CA VAL A 98 -1.54 -2.86 0.48
C VAL A 98 -2.20 -4.15 -0.04
N THR A 99 -2.97 -4.78 0.84
CA THR A 99 -3.90 -5.86 0.52
C THR A 99 -5.16 -5.67 1.36
N GLY A 100 -6.23 -6.39 1.05
CA GLY A 100 -7.48 -6.27 1.77
C GLY A 100 -8.68 -6.76 0.99
N LEU A 101 -9.85 -6.59 1.59
CA LEU A 101 -11.12 -7.08 1.09
C LEU A 101 -11.97 -5.89 0.67
N THR A 102 -12.05 -5.62 -0.62
CA THR A 102 -12.84 -4.52 -1.18
C THR A 102 -14.20 -4.98 -1.70
N ALA A 103 -14.46 -6.28 -1.74
CA ALA A 103 -15.73 -6.90 -2.11
C ALA A 103 -15.84 -8.29 -1.45
N VAL A 104 -17.03 -8.89 -1.50
CA VAL A 104 -17.33 -10.22 -0.94
C VAL A 104 -16.42 -11.29 -1.56
N GLY A 105 -15.95 -12.22 -0.72
CA GLY A 105 -15.10 -13.35 -1.14
C GLY A 105 -13.67 -13.26 -0.61
N GLY A 106 -12.73 -13.90 -1.31
CA GLY A 106 -11.34 -14.01 -0.84
C GLY A 106 -11.27 -14.72 0.51
N SER A 107 -10.57 -14.10 1.47
CA SER A 107 -10.47 -14.61 2.85
C SER A 107 -11.38 -13.91 3.86
N GLU A 108 -12.50 -13.35 3.40
CA GLU A 108 -13.51 -12.72 4.24
C GLU A 108 -14.00 -13.66 5.36
N SER A 109 -14.15 -13.10 6.56
CA SER A 109 -14.75 -13.78 7.70
C SER A 109 -15.47 -12.77 8.60
N ALA A 110 -16.22 -13.24 9.60
CA ALA A 110 -16.87 -12.35 10.56
C ALA A 110 -15.87 -11.45 11.31
N GLU A 111 -14.65 -11.94 11.54
CA GLU A 111 -13.58 -11.18 12.19
C GLU A 111 -12.82 -10.27 11.22
N LYS A 112 -12.93 -10.52 9.91
CA LYS A 112 -12.26 -9.81 8.83
C LYS A 112 -13.25 -9.55 7.68
N PRO A 113 -14.23 -8.66 7.89
CA PRO A 113 -15.27 -8.40 6.90
C PRO A 113 -14.74 -7.60 5.71
N VAL A 114 -15.55 -7.50 4.64
CA VAL A 114 -15.34 -6.52 3.56
C VAL A 114 -15.11 -5.13 4.14
N GLY A 115 -14.18 -4.39 3.55
CA GLY A 115 -13.64 -3.13 4.04
C GLY A 115 -12.37 -3.28 4.86
N THR A 116 -11.98 -4.50 5.27
CA THR A 116 -10.72 -4.70 5.99
C THR A 116 -9.53 -4.55 5.05
N MET A 117 -8.68 -3.57 5.34
CA MET A 117 -7.47 -3.26 4.59
C MET A 117 -6.25 -3.36 5.48
N PHE A 118 -5.15 -3.85 4.92
CA PHE A 118 -3.86 -3.96 5.58
C PHE A 118 -2.84 -3.12 4.82
N LEU A 119 -2.05 -2.36 5.58
CA LEU A 119 -0.99 -1.53 5.07
C LEU A 119 0.31 -1.82 5.80
N HIS A 120 1.40 -1.85 5.06
CA HIS A 120 2.75 -1.90 5.61
C HIS A 120 3.62 -0.91 4.86
N ILE A 121 4.32 -0.06 5.59
CA ILE A 121 5.14 1.01 5.05
C ILE A 121 6.55 0.86 5.59
N LEU A 122 7.51 0.78 4.67
CA LEU A 122 8.94 0.83 4.98
C LEU A 122 9.49 2.22 4.63
N LEU A 123 10.41 2.71 5.45
CA LEU A 123 11.28 3.86 5.16
C LEU A 123 12.74 3.42 5.31
N ASN A 124 13.51 3.50 4.23
CA ASN A 124 14.90 3.07 4.16
C ASN A 124 15.10 1.63 4.70
N GLY A 125 14.18 0.74 4.37
CA GLY A 125 14.19 -0.66 4.78
C GLY A 125 13.75 -0.94 6.22
N ARG A 126 13.30 0.06 6.98
CA ARG A 126 12.77 -0.10 8.34
C ARG A 126 11.26 0.14 8.37
N GLU A 127 10.55 -0.56 9.24
CA GLU A 127 9.10 -0.35 9.43
C GLU A 127 8.84 1.09 9.90
N LEU A 128 8.04 1.82 9.12
CA LEU A 128 7.51 3.14 9.46
C LEU A 128 6.08 3.03 10.00
N ALA A 129 5.28 2.12 9.44
CA ALA A 129 3.92 1.86 9.88
C ALA A 129 3.42 0.46 9.47
N LYS A 130 2.56 -0.11 10.31
CA LYS A 130 1.84 -1.36 10.10
C LYS A 130 0.42 -1.18 10.63
N ASN A 131 -0.56 -1.24 9.74
CA ASN A 131 -1.94 -0.86 10.06
C ASN A 131 -2.93 -1.87 9.51
N ARG A 132 -3.96 -2.15 10.31
CA ARG A 132 -5.19 -2.81 9.89
C ARG A 132 -6.33 -1.82 10.10
N VAL A 133 -7.09 -1.56 9.06
CA VAL A 133 -8.18 -0.56 9.07
C VAL A 133 -9.44 -1.17 8.49
N LEU A 134 -10.59 -0.78 9.02
CA LEU A 134 -11.90 -1.15 8.48
C LEU A 134 -12.54 0.10 7.88
N PHE A 135 -12.78 0.07 6.58
CA PHE A 135 -13.56 1.10 5.88
C PHE A 135 -14.97 0.60 5.60
N THR A 136 -15.88 1.53 5.36
CA THR A 136 -17.26 1.23 4.96
C THR A 136 -17.57 1.93 3.65
N GLY A 137 -18.47 1.35 2.86
CA GLY A 137 -18.84 1.87 1.56
C GLY A 137 -18.82 0.76 0.50
N ASP A 138 -19.01 1.16 -0.75
CA ASP A 138 -18.81 0.27 -1.88
C ASP A 138 -17.33 0.01 -2.18
N HIS A 139 -17.07 -0.83 -3.18
CA HIS A 139 -15.73 -1.23 -3.57
C HIS A 139 -14.83 -0.04 -3.93
N GLU A 140 -15.33 0.93 -4.71
CA GLU A 140 -14.54 2.09 -5.14
C GLU A 140 -14.30 3.03 -3.95
N GLU A 141 -15.31 3.23 -3.10
CA GLU A 141 -15.19 4.03 -1.88
C GLU A 141 -14.13 3.46 -0.93
N ILE A 142 -14.08 2.14 -0.73
CA ILE A 142 -13.07 1.48 0.11
C ILE A 142 -11.67 1.69 -0.48
N VAL A 143 -11.51 1.52 -1.80
CA VAL A 143 -10.23 1.74 -2.48
C VAL A 143 -9.76 3.19 -2.31
N LEU A 144 -10.63 4.17 -2.55
CA LEU A 144 -10.29 5.59 -2.41
C LEU A 144 -9.95 5.97 -0.97
N GLN A 145 -10.76 5.51 -0.01
CA GLN A 145 -10.47 5.71 1.42
C GLN A 145 -9.10 5.13 1.79
N THR A 146 -8.74 3.97 1.24
CA THR A 146 -7.42 3.37 1.47
C THR A 146 -6.29 4.23 0.92
N VAL A 147 -6.43 4.77 -0.30
CA VAL A 147 -5.43 5.67 -0.90
C VAL A 147 -5.26 6.92 -0.03
N PHE A 148 -6.36 7.56 0.36
CA PHE A 148 -6.31 8.80 1.15
C PHE A 148 -5.75 8.56 2.55
N TYR A 149 -6.18 7.47 3.20
CA TYR A 149 -5.63 7.04 4.48
C TYR A 149 -4.12 6.82 4.40
N THR A 150 -3.64 6.19 3.34
CA THR A 150 -2.20 5.95 3.12
C THR A 150 -1.43 7.26 3.01
N ALA A 151 -1.93 8.21 2.21
CA ALA A 151 -1.28 9.50 2.04
C ALA A 151 -1.25 10.30 3.36
N ASN A 152 -2.36 10.31 4.10
CA ASN A 152 -2.44 10.96 5.41
C ASN A 152 -1.49 10.30 6.43
N LEU A 153 -1.46 8.97 6.48
CA LEU A 153 -0.56 8.22 7.35
C LEU A 153 0.91 8.51 7.04
N LEU A 154 1.30 8.52 5.76
CA LEU A 154 2.65 8.88 5.33
C LEU A 154 3.01 10.31 5.76
N LYS A 155 2.12 11.28 5.51
CA LYS A 155 2.29 12.67 5.93
C LYS A 155 2.59 12.74 7.43
N SER A 156 1.69 12.20 8.27
CA SER A 156 1.85 12.24 9.72
C SER A 156 3.10 11.52 10.22
N ARG A 157 3.49 10.39 9.60
CA ARG A 157 4.69 9.67 10.01
C ARG A 157 5.97 10.40 9.63
N LEU A 158 6.03 11.01 8.45
CA LEU A 158 7.20 11.75 7.98
C LEU A 158 7.36 13.10 8.69
N GLU A 159 6.28 13.75 9.11
CA GLU A 159 6.36 14.98 9.92
C GLU A 159 7.00 14.74 11.29
N ASN A 160 6.83 13.55 11.86
CA ASN A 160 7.33 13.16 13.17
C ASN A 160 8.68 12.40 13.13
N TYR A 161 9.29 12.30 11.96
CA TYR A 161 10.56 11.60 11.72
C TYR A 161 11.65 12.60 11.32
#